data_AF-A0A944YRF7-F1
#
_entry.id   AF-A0A944YRF7-F1
#
_cell.length_a   1.000
_cell.length_b   1.000
_cell.length_c   1.000
_cell.angle_alpha   90.00
_cell.angle_beta   90.00
_cell.angle_gamma   90.00
#
_symmetry.space_group_name_H-M   'P 1'
#
loop_
_entity.id
_entity.type
_entity.pdbx_description
1 polymer ?
#
loop_
_entity_poly.entity_id
_entity_poly.type
_entity_poly.pdbx_seq_one_letter_code
_entity_poly.pdbx_strand_id
1 'polypeptide(L)' 'MPRVNLWSRVGNKLYLLLAEQENVTDFDTLFDLVYSINWKQYFKKDFPIHIKSSSVRSELFSARTIQSLSKKAVVKKLV' A
#
# COMPACT_ATOMS: atom_id res chain seq x y z
N MET A 1 -16.01 -11.26 -1.52
CA MET A 1 -15.69 -9.92 -2.08
C MET A 1 -16.77 -9.33 -3.00
N PRO A 2 -17.34 -10.01 -4.02
CA PRO A 2 -18.18 -9.33 -5.02
C PRO A 2 -19.52 -8.79 -4.49
N ARG A 3 -20.10 -9.41 -3.45
CA ARG A 3 -21.37 -8.94 -2.86
C ARG A 3 -21.27 -7.51 -2.35
N VAL A 4 -20.25 -7.15 -1.58
CA VAL A 4 -20.16 -5.80 -1.01
C VAL A 4 -19.97 -4.75 -2.10
N ASN A 5 -19.18 -5.03 -3.13
CA ASN A 5 -19.03 -4.13 -4.28
C ASN A 5 -20.32 -3.93 -5.07
N LEU A 6 -21.17 -4.96 -5.17
CA LEU A 6 -22.43 -4.88 -5.93
C LEU A 6 -23.56 -4.23 -5.13
N TRP A 7 -23.64 -4.52 -3.82
CA TRP A 7 -24.79 -4.14 -2.99
C TRP A 7 -24.59 -2.83 -2.22
N SER A 8 -23.37 -2.30 -2.12
CA SER A 8 -23.12 -1.03 -1.45
C SER A 8 -23.63 0.14 -2.30
N ARG A 9 -24.62 0.88 -1.79
CA ARG A 9 -25.18 2.08 -2.43
C ARG A 9 -24.61 3.40 -1.87
N VAL A 10 -23.80 3.31 -0.81
CA VAL A 10 -23.29 4.47 -0.05
C VAL A 10 -21.76 4.52 -0.02
N GLY A 11 -21.09 3.37 -0.14
CA GLY A 11 -19.64 3.30 -0.08
C GLY A 11 -18.98 3.81 -1.36
N ASN A 12 -18.06 4.78 -1.24
CA ASN A 12 -17.33 5.31 -2.38
C ASN A 12 -16.33 4.29 -2.97
N LYS A 13 -15.57 3.60 -2.11
CA LYS A 13 -14.52 2.64 -2.49
C LYS A 13 -14.39 1.53 -1.45
N LEU A 14 -14.11 0.31 -1.91
CA LEU A 14 -13.76 -0.82 -1.06
C LEU A 14 -12.25 -1.04 -1.12
N TYR A 15 -11.59 -1.06 0.03
CA TYR A 15 -10.16 -1.36 0.14
C TYR A 15 -9.96 -2.67 0.91
N LEU A 16 -8.85 -3.36 0.60
CA LEU A 16 -8.39 -4.52 1.36
C LEU A 16 -7.20 -4.07 2.22
N LEU A 17 -7.30 -4.27 3.54
CA LEU A 17 -6.18 -4.03 4.44
C LEU A 17 -5.16 -5.17 4.29
N LEU A 18 -3.93 -4.83 3.90
CA LEU A 18 -2.86 -5.82 3.67
C LEU A 18 -1.89 -5.91 4.85
N ALA A 19 -1.57 -4.77 5.46
CA ALA A 19 -0.74 -4.66 6.64
C ALA A 19 -1.08 -3.38 7.38
N GLU A 20 -0.87 -3.39 8.70
CA GLU A 20 -1.03 -2.25 9.59
C GLU A 20 0.10 -2.32 10.62
N GLN A 21 0.69 -1.18 10.93
CA GLN A 21 1.74 -1.07 11.93
C GLN A 21 1.67 0.31 12.59
N GLU A 22 1.80 0.33 13.91
CA GLU A 22 1.87 1.54 14.70
C GLU A 22 3.30 2.08 14.79
N ASN A 23 3.42 3.39 15.04
CA ASN A 23 4.71 4.07 15.30
C ASN A 23 5.75 3.93 14.17
N VAL A 24 5.31 4.06 12.92
CA VAL A 24 6.22 4.17 11.77
C VAL A 24 6.74 5.61 11.68
N THR A 25 7.90 5.84 12.29
CA THR A 25 8.59 7.14 12.34
C THR A 25 9.59 7.32 11.20
N ASP A 26 10.12 6.19 10.69
CA ASP A 26 11.22 6.17 9.73
C ASP A 26 10.81 5.63 8.35
N PHE A 27 11.56 6.04 7.32
CA PHE A 27 11.35 5.54 5.97
C PHE A 27 11.76 4.06 5.83
N ASP A 28 12.78 3.61 6.57
CA ASP A 28 13.24 2.23 6.48
C ASP A 28 12.21 1.25 7.07
N THR A 29 11.59 1.59 8.20
CA THR A 29 10.52 0.77 8.80
C THR A 29 9.29 0.70 7.88
N LEU A 30 8.94 1.82 7.22
CA LEU A 30 7.91 1.84 6.19
C LEU A 30 8.26 0.93 5.01
N PHE A 31 9.52 0.95 4.55
CA PHE A 31 9.98 0.11 3.45
C PHE A 31 9.87 -1.37 3.81
N ASP A 32 10.35 -1.76 4.99
CA ASP A 32 10.33 -3.13 5.48
C ASP A 32 8.89 -3.65 5.67
N LEU A 33 8.00 -2.81 6.19
CA LEU A 33 6.57 -3.13 6.30
C LEU A 33 5.96 -3.44 4.93
N VAL A 34 6.18 -2.57 3.93
CA VAL A 34 5.67 -2.78 2.57
C VAL A 34 6.32 -4.01 1.92
N TYR A 35 7.59 -4.28 2.20
CA TYR A 35 8.32 -5.43 1.68
C TYR A 35 7.90 -6.77 2.34
N SER A 36 7.37 -6.73 3.56
CA SER A 36 6.90 -7.91 4.29
C SER A 36 5.69 -8.56 3.63
N ILE A 37 4.84 -7.76 2.97
CA ILE A 37 3.62 -8.23 2.30
C ILE A 37 3.97 -9.18 1.15
N ASN A 38 3.25 -10.30 1.06
CA ASN A 38 3.43 -11.27 -0.03
C ASN A 38 2.70 -10.82 -1.31
N TRP A 39 3.29 -9.86 -2.03
CA TRP A 39 2.71 -9.27 -3.24
C TRP A 39 2.44 -10.29 -4.37
N LYS A 40 3.14 -11.42 -4.41
CA LYS A 40 2.96 -12.47 -5.44
C LYS A 40 1.59 -13.13 -5.39
N GLN A 41 0.91 -13.09 -4.25
CA GLN A 41 -0.47 -13.59 -4.11
C GLN A 41 -1.49 -12.68 -4.81
N TYR A 42 -1.19 -11.40 -4.95
CA TYR A 42 -2.13 -10.39 -5.43
C TYR A 42 -1.84 -9.94 -6.87
N PHE A 43 -0.56 -9.85 -7.25
CA PHE A 43 -0.14 -9.32 -8.54
C PHE A 43 0.76 -10.31 -9.31
N LYS A 44 0.59 -10.34 -10.63
CA LYS A 44 1.53 -10.99 -11.56
C LYS A 44 2.70 -10.04 -11.86
N LYS A 45 3.84 -10.59 -12.30
CA LYS A 45 5.12 -9.86 -12.45
C LYS A 45 5.03 -8.60 -13.34
N ASP A 46 4.23 -8.62 -14.40
CA ASP A 46 4.12 -7.52 -15.38
C ASP A 46 2.88 -6.62 -15.19
N PHE A 47 2.23 -6.64 -14.02
CA PHE A 47 1.04 -5.83 -13.79
C PHE A 47 1.41 -4.36 -13.50
N PRO A 48 0.77 -3.35 -14.13
CA PRO A 48 1.03 -1.95 -13.82
C PRO A 48 0.52 -1.60 -12.41
N ILE A 49 1.42 -1.13 -11.55
CA ILE A 49 1.11 -0.79 -10.15
C ILE A 49 1.12 0.73 -9.96
N HIS A 50 -0.02 1.26 -9.53
CA HIS A 50 -0.19 2.65 -9.13
C HIS A 50 -0.36 2.76 -7.62
N ILE A 51 0.51 3.52 -6.96
CA ILE A 51 0.46 3.76 -5.51
C ILE A 51 -0.11 5.14 -5.26
N LYS A 52 -1.09 5.21 -4.36
CA LYS A 52 -1.61 6.46 -3.78
C LYS A 52 -1.18 6.50 -2.32
N SER A 53 -0.60 7.60 -1.90
CA SER A 53 -0.17 7.83 -0.53
C SER A 53 -0.94 9.02 0.05
N SER A 54 -1.28 8.92 1.33
CA SER A 54 -1.82 10.02 2.13
C SER A 54 -1.15 9.97 3.49
N SER A 55 -0.70 11.12 3.98
CA SER A 55 -0.12 11.27 5.31
C SER A 55 -0.83 12.42 6.02
N VAL A 56 -1.25 12.20 7.26
CA VAL A 56 -1.99 13.18 8.06
C VAL A 56 -1.38 13.19 9.46
N ARG A 57 -0.81 14.33 9.87
CA ARG A 57 -0.19 14.51 11.20
C ARG A 57 0.83 13.42 11.55
N SER A 58 1.63 12.98 10.57
CA SER A 58 2.70 12.00 10.77
C SER A 58 4.06 12.65 10.56
N GLU A 59 5.10 12.11 11.22
CA GLU A 59 6.50 12.54 11.01
C GLU A 59 6.92 12.38 9.54
N LEU A 60 6.43 11.31 8.89
CA LEU A 60 6.55 11.08 7.46
C LEU A 60 5.52 11.92 6.70
N PHE A 61 5.82 13.20 6.46
CA PHE A 61 4.89 14.12 5.76
C PHE A 61 5.01 14.08 4.23
N SER A 62 6.15 13.64 3.69
CA SER A 62 6.41 13.69 2.25
C SER A 62 5.67 12.58 1.49
N ALA A 63 4.47 12.91 0.99
CA ALA A 63 3.65 11.98 0.21
C ALA A 63 4.39 11.43 -1.03
N ARG A 64 5.22 12.26 -1.69
CA ARG A 64 6.03 11.85 -2.85
C ARG A 64 7.11 10.83 -2.45
N THR A 65 7.78 11.03 -1.32
CA THR A 65 8.81 10.11 -0.82
C THR A 65 8.20 8.78 -0.41
N ILE A 66 7.07 8.81 0.30
CA ILE A 66 6.30 7.61 0.65
C ILE A 66 5.92 6.83 -0.61
N GLN A 67 5.37 7.51 -1.60
CA GLN A 67 4.94 6.88 -2.85
C GLN A 67 6.10 6.21 -3.59
N SER A 68 7.24 6.90 -3.74
CA SER A 68 8.40 6.37 -4.47
C SER A 68 9.05 5.21 -3.71
N LEU A 69 9.14 5.28 -2.39
CA LEU A 69 9.73 4.25 -1.54
C LEU A 69 8.86 3.00 -1.51
N SER A 70 7.54 3.14 -1.30
CA SER A 70 6.61 2.02 -1.38
C SER A 70 6.63 1.37 -2.76
N LYS A 71 6.73 2.16 -3.84
CA LYS A 71 6.85 1.60 -5.21
C LYS A 71 8.10 0.75 -5.35
N LYS A 72 9.22 1.24 -4.83
CA LYS A 72 10.49 0.50 -4.84
C LYS A 72 10.37 -0.82 -4.05
N ALA A 73 9.76 -0.80 -2.86
CA ALA A 73 9.57 -2.00 -2.04
C ALA A 73 8.73 -3.07 -2.74
N VAL A 74 7.60 -2.68 -3.34
CA VAL A 74 6.70 -3.58 -4.07
C VAL A 74 7.42 -4.20 -5.27
N VAL A 75 8.10 -3.38 -6.09
CA VAL A 75 8.83 -3.88 -7.27
C VAL A 75 9.95 -4.84 -6.84
N LYS A 76 10.72 -4.50 -5.80
CA LYS A 76 11.81 -5.36 -5.30
C LYS A 76 11.31 -6.73 -4.82
N LYS A 77 10.07 -6.83 -4.33
CA LYS A 77 9.46 -8.10 -3.89
C LYS A 77 8.90 -8.94 -5.05
N LEU A 78 8.47 -8.30 -6.12
CA LEU A 78 7.88 -8.94 -7.30
C LEU A 78 8.93 -9.42 -8.32
N VAL A 79 10.11 -8.80 -8.34
CA VAL A 79 11.27 -9.24 -9.12
C VAL A 79 11.73 -10.61 -8.65
#